data_AF-A0A418ZYA5-F1
#
_entry.id   AF-A0A418ZYA5-F1
#
_cell.length_a   1.000
_cell.length_b   1.000
_cell.length_c   1.000
_cell.angle_alpha   90.00
_cell.angle_beta   90.00
_cell.angle_gamma   90.00
#
_symmetry.space_group_name_H-M   'P 1'
#
loop_
_entity.id
_entity.type
_entity.pdbx_description
1 polymer ?
#
loop_
_entity_poly.entity_id
_entity_poly.type
_entity_poly.pdbx_seq_one_letter_code
_entity_poly.pdbx_strand_id
1 'polypeptide(L)'
;MKLFLKGAMLAALAGTPAIAWQTQTDFRGLVINDLVQGPLEIKVICDPGGAFIPAADQAILTLEGQLPDGPFTLSADTGSVSGTLEAGLISNRNGGIWTSFARLLMTGSRFDLTVADQTITIQTKSALPETCLPGRS
;
A
#
# COMPACT_ATOMS: atom_id res chain seq x y z
N MET A 1 -23.64 -35.63 40.76
CA MET A 1 -23.47 -34.72 39.60
C MET A 1 -22.18 -33.94 39.78
N LYS A 2 -21.14 -34.22 38.99
CA LYS A 2 -19.91 -33.41 38.93
C LYS A 2 -19.88 -32.75 37.55
N LEU A 3 -20.03 -31.43 37.53
CA LEU A 3 -20.01 -30.61 36.32
C LEU A 3 -18.58 -30.61 35.75
N PHE A 4 -18.42 -31.07 34.51
CA PHE A 4 -17.19 -30.87 33.74
C PHE A 4 -17.24 -29.48 33.12
N LEU A 5 -16.44 -28.54 33.66
CA LEU A 5 -16.19 -27.26 33.01
C LEU A 5 -15.25 -27.51 31.83
N LYS A 6 -15.79 -27.40 30.61
CA LYS A 6 -15.04 -27.48 29.34
C LYS A 6 -14.04 -26.32 29.29
N GLY A 7 -12.76 -26.64 29.14
CA GLY A 7 -11.71 -25.66 28.92
C GLY A 7 -11.99 -24.84 27.66
N ALA A 8 -12.11 -23.53 27.83
CA ALA A 8 -12.10 -22.58 26.73
C ALA A 8 -10.67 -22.52 26.18
N MET A 9 -10.48 -23.12 25.01
CA MET A 9 -9.27 -22.98 24.21
C MET A 9 -9.21 -21.54 23.71
N LEU A 10 -8.40 -20.70 24.35
CA LEU A 10 -8.05 -19.39 23.80
C LEU A 10 -7.21 -19.64 22.54
N ALA A 11 -7.84 -19.51 21.37
CA ALA A 11 -7.13 -19.36 20.12
C ALA A 11 -6.42 -17.99 20.16
N ALA A 12 -5.11 -18.00 20.43
CA ALA A 12 -4.28 -16.82 20.25
C ALA A 12 -4.32 -16.44 18.76
N LEU A 13 -4.99 -15.33 18.43
CA LEU A 13 -4.87 -14.71 17.12
C LEU A 13 -3.42 -14.26 16.95
N ALA A 14 -2.63 -15.07 16.25
CA ALA A 14 -1.32 -14.65 15.76
C ALA A 14 -1.57 -13.54 14.72
N GLY A 15 -1.60 -12.28 15.17
CA GLY A 15 -1.64 -11.13 14.27
C GLY A 15 -0.37 -11.11 13.43
N THR A 16 -0.51 -10.94 12.11
CA THR A 16 0.62 -10.61 11.24
C THR A 16 1.29 -9.34 11.75
N PRO A 17 2.63 -9.30 11.91
CA PRO A 17 3.31 -8.12 12.42
C PRO A 17 3.05 -6.94 11.49
N ALA A 18 2.66 -5.80 12.06
CA ALA A 18 2.50 -4.56 11.30
C ALA A 18 3.87 -4.06 10.79
N ILE A 19 3.93 -3.69 9.52
CA ILE A 19 5.17 -3.35 8.81
C ILE A 19 5.32 -1.84 8.68
N ALA A 20 6.54 -1.34 8.90
CA ALA A 20 6.81 0.09 8.75
C ALA A 20 7.12 0.42 7.29
N TRP A 21 6.64 1.56 6.82
CA TRP A 21 7.20 2.20 5.63
C TRP A 21 8.67 2.55 5.89
N GLN A 22 9.53 2.21 4.95
CA GLN A 22 10.91 2.67 4.91
C GLN A 22 10.97 3.89 4.01
N THR A 23 11.22 5.06 4.60
CA THR A 23 11.23 6.33 3.86
C THR A 23 12.65 6.80 3.64
N GLN A 24 12.95 7.18 2.41
CA GLN A 24 14.21 7.83 2.03
C GLN A 24 13.94 8.99 1.07
N THR A 25 14.86 9.94 1.01
CA THR A 25 14.81 11.04 0.05
C THR A 25 16.03 10.97 -0.85
N ASP A 26 15.83 11.03 -2.17
CA ASP A 26 16.94 11.06 -3.12
C ASP A 26 17.57 12.46 -3.23
N PHE A 27 18.69 12.57 -3.95
CA PHE A 27 19.41 13.85 -4.11
C PHE A 27 18.63 14.91 -4.90
N ARG A 28 17.53 14.54 -5.56
CA ARG A 28 16.65 15.44 -6.32
C ARG A 28 15.46 15.90 -5.47
N GLY A 29 15.26 15.34 -4.28
CA GLY A 29 14.13 15.63 -3.41
C GLY A 29 12.93 14.70 -3.60
N LEU A 30 13.08 13.60 -4.35
CA LEU A 30 12.03 12.58 -4.43
C LEU A 30 11.95 11.82 -3.10
N VAL A 31 10.75 11.72 -2.55
CA VAL A 31 10.47 10.90 -1.37
C VAL A 31 10.06 9.51 -1.83
N ILE A 32 10.79 8.50 -1.39
CA ILE A 32 10.58 7.10 -1.73
C ILE A 32 10.17 6.38 -0.45
N ASN A 33 8.99 5.76 -0.47
CA ASN A 33 8.44 4.97 0.62
C ASN A 33 8.33 3.52 0.17
N ASP A 34 9.09 2.65 0.83
CA ASP A 34 9.12 1.22 0.54
C ASP A 34 8.37 0.44 1.62
N LEU A 35 7.61 -0.56 1.19
CA LEU A 35 6.94 -1.52 2.06
C LEU A 35 7.15 -2.92 1.50
N VAL A 36 7.70 -3.82 2.31
CA VAL A 36 7.90 -5.23 1.95
C VAL A 36 7.15 -6.11 2.94
N GLN A 37 6.20 -6.89 2.45
CA GLN A 37 5.41 -7.85 3.21
C GLN A 37 5.29 -9.20 2.49
N GLY A 38 6.06 -10.19 2.94
CA GLY A 38 6.04 -11.52 2.33
C GLY A 38 6.38 -11.44 0.84
N PRO A 39 5.51 -11.91 -0.07
CA PRO A 39 5.76 -11.85 -1.52
C PRO A 39 5.52 -10.46 -2.13
N LEU A 40 4.96 -9.50 -1.39
CA LEU A 40 4.57 -8.19 -1.89
C LEU A 40 5.62 -7.13 -1.54
N GLU A 41 6.03 -6.34 -2.52
CA GLU A 41 6.75 -5.08 -2.36
C GLU A 41 5.95 -3.94 -3.00
N ILE A 42 5.81 -2.84 -2.27
CA ILE A 42 5.22 -1.59 -2.77
C ILE A 42 6.25 -0.49 -2.59
N LYS A 43 6.64 0.14 -3.69
CA LYS A 43 7.50 1.33 -3.71
C LYS A 43 6.67 2.52 -4.17
N VAL A 44 6.44 3.49 -3.29
CA VAL A 44 5.73 4.73 -3.60
C VAL A 44 6.73 5.87 -3.73
N ILE A 45 6.79 6.48 -4.91
CA ILE A 45 7.68 7.59 -5.25
C ILE A 45 6.83 8.84 -5.38
N CYS A 46 7.25 9.89 -4.69
CA CYS A 46 6.52 11.13 -4.56
C CYS A 46 7.46 12.30 -4.83
N ASP A 47 6.99 13.29 -5.59
CA ASP A 47 7.76 14.47 -5.97
C ASP A 47 7.19 15.76 -5.33
N PRO A 48 7.28 15.90 -3.99
CA PRO A 48 6.67 17.03 -3.28
C PRO A 48 7.30 18.37 -3.65
N GLY A 49 8.57 18.36 -4.09
CA GLY A 49 9.32 19.56 -4.47
C GLY A 49 9.17 19.96 -5.93
N GLY A 50 8.48 19.15 -6.75
CA GLY A 50 8.37 19.40 -8.19
C GLY A 50 9.72 19.33 -8.92
N ALA A 51 10.57 18.38 -8.53
CA ALA A 51 11.84 18.10 -9.19
C ALA A 51 11.64 17.71 -10.67
N PHE A 52 10.45 17.22 -11.03
CA PHE A 52 10.04 16.89 -12.38
C PHE A 52 8.77 17.65 -12.79
N ILE A 53 8.67 17.95 -14.09
CA ILE A 53 7.47 18.56 -14.69
C ILE A 53 6.99 17.67 -15.86
N PRO A 54 5.81 17.04 -15.77
CA PRO A 54 4.94 16.98 -14.59
C PRO A 54 5.58 16.20 -13.43
N ALA A 55 5.07 16.36 -12.20
CA ALA A 55 5.54 15.66 -11.01
C ALA A 55 5.67 14.14 -11.28
N ALA A 56 6.69 13.50 -10.73
CA ALA A 56 6.99 12.08 -10.98
C ALA A 56 6.36 11.14 -9.93
N ASP A 57 5.06 11.33 -9.65
CA ASP A 57 4.37 10.54 -8.62
C ASP A 57 3.89 9.19 -9.16
N GLN A 58 4.32 8.11 -8.51
CA GLN A 58 3.99 6.74 -8.92
C GLN A 58 4.16 5.73 -7.79
N ALA A 59 3.48 4.59 -7.92
CA ALA A 59 3.72 3.39 -7.14
C ALA A 59 4.13 2.26 -8.08
N ILE A 60 5.10 1.47 -7.64
CA ILE A 60 5.54 0.25 -8.30
C ILE A 60 5.21 -0.90 -7.36
N LEU A 61 4.38 -1.81 -7.84
CA LEU A 61 4.01 -3.04 -7.15
C LEU A 61 4.86 -4.17 -7.72
N THR A 62 5.46 -4.96 -6.83
CA THR A 62 6.15 -6.21 -7.19
C THR A 62 5.52 -7.34 -6.38
N LEU A 63 5.16 -8.43 -7.05
CA LEU A 63 4.57 -9.62 -6.44
C LEU A 63 5.42 -10.84 -6.81
N GLU A 64 5.93 -11.55 -5.80
CA GLU A 64 6.83 -12.71 -5.97
C GLU A 64 8.06 -12.38 -6.84
N GLY A 65 8.54 -11.15 -6.74
CA GLY A 65 9.68 -10.66 -7.54
C GLY A 65 9.34 -10.33 -9.00
N GLN A 66 8.06 -10.35 -9.38
CA GLN A 66 7.58 -9.99 -10.72
C GLN A 66 6.79 -8.69 -10.70
N LEU A 67 6.77 -7.98 -11.83
CA LEU A 67 5.92 -6.82 -12.05
C LEU A 67 4.58 -7.32 -12.62
N PRO A 68 3.48 -7.32 -11.83
CA PRO A 68 2.22 -7.88 -12.28
C PRO A 68 1.54 -6.99 -13.33
N ASP A 69 0.88 -7.62 -14.30
CA ASP A 69 -0.01 -6.99 -15.27
C ASP A 69 -1.46 -7.39 -15.01
N GLY A 70 -2.40 -6.49 -15.29
CA GLY A 70 -3.83 -6.77 -15.21
C GLY A 70 -4.57 -6.05 -14.07
N PRO A 71 -5.81 -6.45 -13.76
CA PRO A 71 -6.65 -5.72 -12.83
C PRO A 71 -6.09 -5.77 -11.40
N PHE A 72 -6.24 -4.66 -10.69
CA PHE A 72 -6.01 -4.59 -9.25
C PHE A 72 -7.18 -3.93 -8.53
N THR A 73 -7.32 -4.25 -7.25
CA THR A 73 -8.17 -3.53 -6.31
C THR A 73 -7.44 -3.34 -5.00
N LEU A 74 -7.41 -2.11 -4.48
CA LEU A 74 -6.96 -1.81 -3.13
C LEU A 74 -8.18 -1.37 -2.31
N SER A 75 -8.46 -2.08 -1.22
CA SER A 75 -9.57 -1.80 -0.32
C SER A 75 -9.06 -1.47 1.07
N ALA A 76 -9.70 -0.50 1.72
CA ALA A 76 -9.52 -0.11 3.11
C ALA A 76 -10.89 0.15 3.75
N ASP A 77 -10.93 0.33 5.06
CA ASP A 77 -12.17 0.72 5.77
C ASP A 77 -12.74 2.06 5.26
N THR A 78 -11.89 2.92 4.71
CA THR A 78 -12.25 4.24 4.19
C THR A 78 -12.73 4.23 2.73
N GLY A 79 -12.66 3.08 2.05
CA GLY A 79 -13.09 2.94 0.65
C GLY A 79 -12.18 2.04 -0.17
N SER A 80 -12.40 2.00 -1.47
CA SER A 80 -11.61 1.20 -2.40
C SER A 80 -11.28 1.96 -3.68
N VAL A 81 -10.23 1.50 -4.36
CA VAL A 81 -9.84 1.92 -5.71
C VAL A 81 -9.53 0.68 -6.52
N SER A 82 -9.91 0.70 -7.79
CA SER A 82 -9.58 -0.35 -8.75
C SER A 82 -9.02 0.26 -10.03
N GLY A 83 -8.22 -0.52 -10.74
CA GLY A 83 -7.62 -0.11 -11.99
C GLY A 83 -6.91 -1.28 -12.66
N THR A 84 -6.05 -0.97 -13.63
CA THR A 84 -5.21 -1.94 -14.32
C THR A 84 -3.76 -1.57 -14.09
N LEU A 85 -2.94 -2.55 -13.71
CA LEU A 85 -1.49 -2.46 -13.66
C LEU A 85 -0.93 -2.75 -15.04
N GLU A 86 0.01 -1.91 -15.45
CA GLU A 86 0.90 -2.14 -16.58
C GLU A 86 2.33 -2.16 -16.01
N ALA A 87 2.99 -3.32 -16.06
CA ALA A 87 4.26 -3.59 -15.41
C ALA A 87 4.30 -3.15 -13.94
N GLY A 88 3.24 -3.47 -13.17
CA GLY A 88 3.13 -3.13 -11.75
C GLY A 88 2.96 -1.64 -11.45
N LEU A 89 2.78 -0.78 -12.45
CA LEU A 89 2.79 0.67 -12.28
C LEU A 89 1.40 1.25 -12.01
N ILE A 90 1.33 2.13 -11.01
CA ILE A 90 0.22 3.07 -10.80
C ILE A 90 0.83 4.47 -10.78
N SER A 91 0.54 5.33 -11.76
CA SER A 91 1.15 6.66 -11.84
C SER A 91 0.12 7.78 -11.95
N ASN A 92 0.54 8.99 -11.62
CA ASN A 92 -0.27 10.20 -11.74
C ASN A 92 -0.67 10.56 -13.17
N ARG A 93 -0.10 9.90 -14.20
CA ARG A 93 -0.61 9.94 -15.57
C ARG A 93 -2.05 9.43 -15.65
N ASN A 94 -2.40 8.47 -14.80
CA ASN A 94 -3.75 7.96 -14.60
C ASN A 94 -4.43 8.71 -13.44
N GLY A 95 -4.47 10.04 -13.50
CA GLY A 95 -4.61 10.96 -12.36
C GLY A 95 -5.71 10.62 -11.34
N GLY A 96 -6.86 10.10 -11.78
CA GLY A 96 -7.94 9.68 -10.87
C GLY A 96 -7.58 8.44 -10.04
N ILE A 97 -6.94 7.44 -10.64
CA ILE A 97 -6.54 6.19 -9.98
C ILE A 97 -5.42 6.46 -8.99
N TRP A 98 -4.38 7.19 -9.41
CA TRP A 98 -3.28 7.57 -8.53
C TRP A 98 -3.76 8.32 -7.29
N THR A 99 -4.59 9.35 -7.48
CA THR A 99 -5.08 10.19 -6.38
C THR A 99 -5.85 9.38 -5.34
N SER A 100 -6.71 8.46 -5.79
CA SER A 100 -7.48 7.59 -4.90
C SER A 100 -6.58 6.55 -4.20
N PHE A 101 -5.65 5.95 -4.93
CA PHE A 101 -4.68 4.99 -4.39
C PHE A 101 -3.80 5.63 -3.30
N ALA A 102 -3.16 6.76 -3.59
CA ALA A 102 -2.32 7.47 -2.64
C ALA A 102 -3.11 7.92 -1.40
N ARG A 103 -4.34 8.41 -1.57
CA ARG A 103 -5.21 8.78 -0.43
C ARG A 103 -5.50 7.60 0.47
N LEU A 104 -5.87 6.44 -0.08
CA LEU A 104 -6.14 5.26 0.73
C LEU A 104 -4.93 4.89 1.58
N LEU A 105 -3.73 4.86 0.98
CA LEU A 105 -2.50 4.59 1.72
C LEU A 105 -2.21 5.62 2.83
N MET A 106 -2.62 6.88 2.66
CA MET A 106 -2.44 7.95 3.65
C MET A 106 -3.51 7.97 4.76
N THR A 107 -4.67 7.34 4.55
CA THR A 107 -5.78 7.38 5.53
C THR A 107 -5.92 6.09 6.35
N GLY A 108 -5.30 5.00 5.92
CA GLY A 108 -5.41 3.69 6.57
C GLY A 108 -4.07 3.12 7.02
N SER A 109 -4.15 2.07 7.83
CA SER A 109 -3.00 1.21 8.17
C SER A 109 -3.26 -0.27 7.93
N ARG A 110 -4.44 -0.59 7.38
CA ARG A 110 -4.84 -1.93 6.99
C ARG A 110 -5.51 -1.87 5.63
N PHE A 111 -5.06 -2.74 4.73
CA PHE A 111 -5.54 -2.79 3.36
C PHE A 111 -5.68 -4.22 2.89
N ASP A 112 -6.60 -4.47 1.98
CA ASP A 112 -6.63 -5.69 1.19
C ASP A 112 -6.30 -5.31 -0.25
N LEU A 113 -5.18 -5.83 -0.76
CA LEU A 113 -4.73 -5.65 -2.13
C LEU A 113 -5.02 -6.93 -2.91
N THR A 114 -5.89 -6.84 -3.90
CA THR A 114 -6.14 -7.92 -4.86
C THR A 114 -5.40 -7.63 -6.16
N VAL A 115 -4.52 -8.54 -6.59
CA VAL A 115 -3.80 -8.53 -7.87
C VAL A 115 -3.75 -9.95 -8.41
N ALA A 116 -4.03 -10.14 -9.71
CA ALA A 116 -4.00 -11.47 -10.36
C ALA A 116 -4.80 -12.55 -9.58
N ASP A 117 -6.01 -12.20 -9.14
CA ASP A 117 -6.92 -13.03 -8.33
C ASP A 117 -6.39 -13.44 -6.94
N GLN A 118 -5.25 -12.90 -6.52
CA GLN A 118 -4.69 -13.09 -5.18
C GLN A 118 -4.96 -11.88 -4.31
N THR A 119 -5.51 -12.10 -3.12
CA THR A 119 -5.73 -11.04 -2.12
C THR A 119 -4.69 -11.14 -1.01
N ILE A 120 -4.01 -10.03 -0.76
CA ILE A 120 -2.98 -9.88 0.27
C ILE A 120 -3.47 -8.83 1.26
N THR A 121 -3.68 -9.23 2.51
CA THR A 121 -3.97 -8.29 3.60
C THR A 121 -2.68 -7.64 4.06
N ILE A 122 -2.54 -6.35 3.84
CA ILE A 122 -1.41 -5.52 4.27
C ILE A 122 -1.74 -4.89 5.62
N GLN A 123 -0.83 -4.98 6.58
CA GLN A 123 -0.92 -4.25 7.85
C GLN A 123 0.33 -3.41 8.03
N THR A 124 0.16 -2.09 8.04
CA THR A 124 1.25 -1.13 8.26
C THR A 124 1.23 -0.60 9.70
N LYS A 125 2.38 -0.18 10.22
CA LYS A 125 2.47 0.44 11.56
C LYS A 125 1.81 1.82 11.59
N SER A 126 1.82 2.51 10.46
CA SER A 126 1.26 3.83 10.26
C SER A 126 0.79 3.98 8.82
N ALA A 127 -0.05 4.98 8.57
CA ALA A 127 -0.34 5.40 7.22
C ALA A 127 0.94 5.83 6.47
N LEU A 128 0.84 5.85 5.14
CA LEU A 128 1.86 6.45 4.28
C LEU A 128 2.02 7.93 4.65
N PRO A 129 3.25 8.45 4.79
CA PRO A 129 3.48 9.88 4.98
C PRO A 129 2.82 10.72 3.87
N GLU A 130 2.25 11.88 4.23
CA GLU A 130 1.49 12.74 3.31
C GLU A 130 2.40 13.55 2.35
N THR A 131 3.22 12.86 1.54
CA THR A 131 4.20 13.49 0.64
C THR A 131 3.84 13.42 -0.84
N CYS A 132 2.72 12.79 -1.19
CA CYS A 132 2.43 12.32 -2.56
C CYS A 132 1.19 12.93 -3.20
N LEU A 133 0.62 13.96 -2.59
CA LEU A 133 -0.52 14.70 -3.13
C LEU A 133 -0.10 16.15 -3.42
N PRO A 134 -0.37 16.67 -4.64
CA PRO A 134 -0.06 18.06 -4.96
C PRO A 134 -0.89 19.01 -4.09
N GLY A 135 -0.28 20.10 -3.64
CA GLY A 135 -0.98 21.22 -3.00
C GLY A 135 -1.11 21.20 -1.47
N ARG A 136 -0.25 20.48 -0.75
CA ARG A 136 -0.07 20.67 0.70
C ARG A 136 1.23 21.42 0.99
N SER A 137 1.20 22.73 0.75
CA SER A 137 2.14 23.72 1.29
C SER A 137 1.41 24.57 2.31
#